data_AF-A0A183A2R6-F1
#
_entry.id   AF-A0A183A2R6-F1
#
_cell.length_a   1.000
_cell.length_b   1.000
_cell.length_c   1.000
_cell.angle_alpha   90.00
_cell.angle_beta   90.00
_cell.angle_gamma   90.00
#
_symmetry.space_group_name_H-M   'P 1'
#
loop_
_entity.id
_entity.type
_entity.pdbx_description
1 polymer ?
#
loop_
_entity_poly.entity_id
_entity_poly.type
_entity_poly.pdbx_seq_one_letter_code
_entity_poly.pdbx_strand_id
1 'polypeptide(L)'
;MWAVTTMEPEDFMQALHGSTCFSKIDLAEAYLQIPLAPTCRHFTTINTPWRLYQYNFQPFGLLTSSGIFQAAIDEVIRGLDVVLGFQDDVIVFGTTKAECTSTNLQLSDA
;
A
#
# COMPACT_ATOMS: atom_id res chain seq x y z
N MET A 1 1.69 -6.27 -22.22
CA MET A 1 1.67 -7.33 -21.19
C MET A 1 2.27 -6.72 -19.95
N TRP A 2 1.43 -6.20 -19.05
CA TRP A 2 1.87 -5.55 -17.82
C TRP A 2 1.49 -6.47 -16.68
N ALA A 3 2.40 -7.39 -16.35
CA ALA A 3 2.40 -7.94 -15.01
C ALA A 3 3.00 -6.82 -14.15
N VAL A 4 2.18 -6.17 -13.33
CA VAL A 4 2.71 -5.58 -12.10
C VAL A 4 3.29 -6.78 -11.37
N THR A 5 4.62 -6.83 -11.23
CA THR A 5 5.30 -7.85 -10.43
C THR A 5 4.93 -7.56 -8.98
N THR A 6 3.78 -8.06 -8.55
CA THR A 6 3.46 -8.12 -7.12
C THR A 6 4.47 -9.05 -6.49
N MET A 7 5.11 -8.59 -5.43
CA MET A 7 6.06 -9.39 -4.68
C MET A 7 5.35 -10.67 -4.18
N GLU A 8 5.93 -11.84 -4.45
CA GLU A 8 5.33 -13.10 -4.04
C GLU A 8 5.48 -13.29 -2.51
N PRO A 9 4.58 -14.02 -1.84
CA PRO A 9 4.70 -14.27 -0.40
C PRO A 9 6.03 -14.90 0.02
N GLU A 10 6.68 -15.64 -0.87
CA GLU A 10 7.99 -16.24 -0.62
C GLU A 10 9.10 -15.19 -0.57
N ASP A 11 9.09 -14.24 -1.49
CA ASP A 11 10.04 -13.11 -1.53
C ASP A 11 9.87 -12.20 -0.32
N PHE A 12 8.61 -11.96 0.07
CA PHE A 12 8.25 -11.27 1.30
C PHE A 12 8.90 -11.92 2.53
N MET A 13 8.74 -13.23 2.68
CA MET A 13 9.25 -13.97 3.82
C MET A 13 10.79 -14.05 3.82
N GLN A 14 11.41 -14.09 2.65
CA GLN A 14 12.87 -14.01 2.52
C GLN A 14 13.41 -12.65 2.96
N ALA A 15 12.75 -11.55 2.61
CA ALA A 15 13.17 -10.20 3.03
C ALA A 15 13.14 -10.03 4.56
N LEU A 16 12.17 -10.67 5.23
CA LEU A 16 12.03 -10.64 6.68
C LEU A 16 12.99 -11.58 7.43
N HIS A 17 13.67 -12.49 6.72
CA HIS A 17 14.48 -13.52 7.34
C HIS A 17 15.64 -12.94 8.17
N GLY A 18 15.78 -13.39 9.42
CA GLY A 18 16.81 -12.91 10.35
C GLY A 18 16.43 -11.68 11.16
N SER A 19 15.26 -11.08 10.89
CA SER A 19 14.71 -9.99 11.71
C SER A 19 14.10 -10.54 13.00
N THR A 20 14.25 -9.79 14.09
CA THR A 20 13.76 -10.18 15.43
C THR A 20 12.63 -9.26 15.91
N CYS A 21 12.45 -8.12 15.26
CA CYS A 21 11.42 -7.14 15.58
C CYS A 21 10.66 -6.76 14.31
N PHE A 22 9.34 -6.68 14.44
CA PHE A 22 8.43 -6.28 13.37
C PHE A 22 7.43 -5.27 13.92
N SER A 23 7.15 -4.25 13.13
CA SER A 23 6.05 -3.32 13.34
C SER A 23 5.21 -3.29 12.08
N LYS A 24 3.90 -3.40 12.26
CA LYS A 24 2.94 -3.32 11.17
C LYS A 24 2.19 -2.00 11.30
N ILE A 25 2.18 -1.24 10.22
CA ILE A 25 1.38 -0.03 10.03
C ILE A 25 0.24 -0.41 9.09
N ASP A 26 -0.98 -0.28 9.58
CA ASP A 26 -2.21 -0.48 8.81
C ASP A 26 -2.64 0.86 8.20
N LEU A 27 -2.73 0.92 6.87
CA LEU A 27 -3.09 2.16 6.18
C LEU A 27 -4.61 2.33 6.12
N ALA A 28 -5.13 3.24 6.94
CA ALA A 28 -6.55 3.57 6.96
C ALA A 28 -7.03 4.00 5.56
N GLU A 29 -8.06 3.32 5.06
CA GLU A 29 -8.68 3.60 3.77
C GLU A 29 -7.66 3.69 2.61
N ALA A 30 -6.61 2.85 2.64
CA ALA A 30 -5.46 2.84 1.73
C ALA A 30 -5.78 3.26 0.28
N TYR A 31 -6.68 2.54 -0.41
CA TYR A 31 -6.97 2.82 -1.82
C TYR A 31 -7.66 4.18 -2.04
N LEU A 32 -8.45 4.67 -1.08
CA LEU A 32 -9.09 5.97 -1.16
C LEU A 32 -8.10 7.14 -1.04
N GLN A 33 -6.83 6.88 -0.73
CA GLN A 33 -5.77 7.88 -0.74
C GLN A 33 -5.24 8.16 -2.16
N ILE A 34 -5.41 7.23 -3.11
CA ILE A 34 -4.90 7.37 -4.47
C ILE A 34 -5.95 8.00 -5.40
N PRO A 35 -5.68 9.18 -6.00
CA PRO A 35 -6.61 9.82 -6.93
C PRO A 35 -6.87 8.97 -8.16
N LEU A 36 -8.14 8.85 -8.53
CA LEU A 36 -8.54 8.19 -9.76
C LEU A 36 -8.46 9.17 -10.93
N ALA A 37 -7.85 8.72 -12.02
CA ALA A 37 -7.76 9.48 -13.26
C ALA A 37 -9.16 9.98 -13.69
N PRO A 38 -9.33 11.28 -14.04
CA PRO A 38 -10.65 11.83 -14.39
C PRO A 38 -11.38 11.05 -15.50
N THR A 39 -10.62 10.54 -16.46
CA THR A 39 -11.12 9.70 -17.57
C THR A 39 -11.69 8.36 -17.10
N CYS A 40 -11.25 7.82 -15.97
CA CYS A 40 -11.68 6.51 -15.46
C CYS A 40 -12.86 6.57 -14.48
N ARG A 41 -13.22 7.76 -13.96
CA ARG A 41 -14.24 7.90 -12.90
C ARG A 41 -15.61 7.35 -13.29
N HIS A 42 -15.97 7.46 -14.56
CA HIS A 42 -17.26 6.97 -15.05
C HIS A 42 -17.42 5.43 -14.96
N PHE A 43 -16.33 4.66 -14.98
CA PHE A 43 -16.36 3.21 -14.75
C PHE A 43 -16.69 2.83 -13.30
N THR A 44 -16.52 3.77 -12.38
CA THR A 44 -16.77 3.58 -10.94
C THR A 44 -18.12 4.13 -10.52
N THR A 45 -19.07 4.25 -11.46
CA THR A 45 -20.39 4.82 -11.18
C THR A 45 -21.21 3.87 -10.29
N ILE A 46 -21.61 4.34 -9.12
CA ILE A 46 -22.56 3.66 -8.24
C ILE A 46 -23.97 4.17 -8.55
N ASN A 47 -24.89 3.23 -8.76
CA ASN A 47 -26.31 3.54 -8.85
C ASN A 47 -26.98 3.37 -7.48
N THR A 48 -27.57 4.45 -6.97
CA THR A 48 -28.43 4.42 -5.78
C THR A 48 -29.86 4.77 -6.19
N PRO A 49 -30.89 4.41 -5.39
CA PRO A 49 -32.28 4.77 -5.69
C PRO A 49 -32.53 6.28 -5.86
N TRP A 50 -31.64 7.14 -5.35
CA TRP A 50 -31.77 8.59 -5.41
C TRP A 50 -30.97 9.22 -6.54
N ARG A 51 -29.73 8.77 -6.78
CA ARG A 51 -28.81 9.36 -7.76
C ARG A 51 -27.64 8.44 -8.13
N LEU A 52 -26.99 8.77 -9.24
CA LEU A 52 -25.69 8.24 -9.64
C LEU A 52 -24.53 8.99 -8.95
N TYR A 53 -23.57 8.25 -8.42
CA TYR A 53 -22.33 8.76 -7.83
C TYR A 53 -21.12 8.17 -8.52
N GLN A 54 -20.00 8.88 -8.52
CA GLN A 54 -18.73 8.41 -9.09
C GLN A 54 -17.61 8.62 -8.07
N TYR A 55 -16.64 7.71 -8.03
CA TYR A 55 -15.48 7.89 -7.17
C TYR A 55 -14.47 8.86 -7.78
N ASN A 56 -13.88 9.69 -6.91
CA ASN A 56 -12.74 10.55 -7.25
C ASN A 56 -11.39 9.91 -6.93
N PHE A 57 -11.38 8.91 -6.04
CA PHE A 57 -10.22 8.14 -5.58
C PHE A 57 -10.45 6.66 -5.89
N GLN A 58 -9.44 5.80 -5.73
CA GLN A 58 -9.61 4.38 -6.07
C GLN A 58 -10.53 3.67 -5.06
N PRO A 59 -11.69 3.14 -5.51
CA PRO A 59 -12.53 2.35 -4.63
C PRO A 59 -11.93 0.96 -4.39
N PHE A 60 -12.36 0.35 -3.28
CA PHE A 60 -12.13 -1.05 -3.00
C PHE A 60 -12.84 -1.94 -4.04
N GLY A 61 -12.23 -3.09 -4.34
CA GLY A 61 -12.83 -4.10 -5.22
C GLY A 61 -12.53 -3.96 -6.72
N LEU A 62 -11.76 -2.94 -7.15
CA LEU A 62 -11.23 -2.97 -8.52
C LEU A 62 -10.03 -3.89 -8.60
N LEU A 63 -9.98 -4.72 -9.64
CA LEU A 63 -8.86 -5.62 -9.91
C LEU A 63 -7.51 -4.88 -9.99
N THR A 64 -7.54 -3.64 -10.47
CA THR A 64 -6.33 -2.82 -10.66
C THR A 64 -5.91 -2.07 -9.40
N SER A 65 -6.75 -2.01 -8.35
CA SER A 65 -6.48 -1.14 -7.21
C SER A 65 -5.21 -1.52 -6.46
N SER A 66 -5.05 -2.81 -6.15
CA SER A 66 -3.89 -3.31 -5.41
C SER A 66 -2.58 -3.08 -6.16
N GLY A 67 -2.54 -3.28 -7.48
CA GLY A 67 -1.32 -3.06 -8.26
C GLY A 67 -0.92 -1.60 -8.38
N ILE A 68 -1.89 -0.69 -8.52
CA ILE A 68 -1.65 0.75 -8.55
C ILE A 68 -1.18 1.24 -7.19
N PHE A 69 -1.81 0.75 -6.12
CA PHE A 69 -1.44 1.10 -4.76
C PHE A 69 -0.04 0.60 -4.39
N GLN A 70 0.28 -0.65 -4.75
CA GLN A 70 1.61 -1.22 -4.52
C GLN A 70 2.69 -0.37 -5.19
N ALA A 71 2.50 0.01 -6.47
CA ALA A 71 3.45 0.87 -7.17
C ALA A 71 3.62 2.26 -6.51
N ALA A 72 2.56 2.79 -5.89
CA ALA A 72 2.65 4.05 -5.14
C ALA A 72 3.43 3.88 -3.83
N ILE A 73 3.15 2.82 -3.07
CA ILE A 73 3.86 2.52 -1.82
C ILE A 73 5.33 2.22 -2.08
N ASP A 74 5.64 1.43 -3.11
CA ASP A 74 7.02 1.10 -3.50
C ASP A 74 7.85 2.36 -3.79
N GLU A 75 7.24 3.40 -4.37
CA GLU A 75 7.90 4.68 -4.62
C GLU A 75 8.10 5.49 -3.33
N VAL A 76 7.15 5.45 -2.39
CA VAL A 76 7.25 6.13 -1.08
C VAL A 76 8.33 5.51 -0.21
N ILE A 77 8.41 4.17 -0.16
CA ILE A 77 9.39 3.45 0.66
C ILE A 77 10.75 3.29 -0.04
N ARG A 78 10.89 3.78 -1.27
CA ARG A 78 12.10 3.64 -2.08
C ARG A 78 13.33 4.20 -1.35
N GLY A 79 14.28 3.32 -1.04
CA GLY A 79 15.51 3.66 -0.32
C GLY A 79 15.47 3.38 1.19
N LEU A 80 14.38 2.81 1.70
CA LEU A 80 14.28 2.30 3.05
C LEU A 80 14.46 0.78 3.06
N ASP A 81 15.67 0.29 3.31
CA ASP A 81 16.01 -1.14 3.24
C ASP A 81 15.29 -2.02 4.28
N VAL A 82 14.74 -1.39 5.33
CA VAL A 82 14.07 -2.04 6.47
C VAL A 82 12.56 -1.89 6.47
N VAL A 83 11.99 -1.42 5.35
CA VAL A 83 10.57 -1.15 5.19
C VAL A 83 10.07 -1.87 3.96
N LEU A 84 8.93 -2.53 4.08
CA LEU A 84 8.33 -3.29 3.02
C LEU A 84 6.83 -3.06 2.99
N GLY A 85 6.29 -2.73 1.82
CA GLY A 85 4.86 -2.60 1.58
C GLY A 85 4.29 -3.89 0.99
N PHE A 86 3.17 -4.37 1.52
CA PHE A 86 2.41 -5.46 0.94
C PHE A 86 0.91 -5.14 1.02
N GLN A 87 0.31 -4.84 -0.13
CA GLN A 87 -1.08 -4.38 -0.23
C GLN A 87 -1.33 -3.16 0.69
N ASP A 88 -2.22 -3.29 1.67
CA ASP A 88 -2.63 -2.28 2.64
C ASP A 88 -1.73 -2.20 3.89
N ASP A 89 -0.75 -3.11 4.00
CA ASP A 89 0.18 -3.20 5.12
C ASP A 89 1.55 -2.62 4.78
N VAL A 90 2.07 -1.76 5.66
CA VAL A 90 3.49 -1.37 5.64
C VAL A 90 4.18 -1.98 6.85
N ILE A 91 5.25 -2.73 6.60
CA ILE A 91 5.95 -3.50 7.60
C ILE A 91 7.36 -2.97 7.73
N VAL A 92 7.68 -2.56 8.96
CA VAL A 92 9.01 -2.15 9.37
C VAL A 92 9.63 -3.31 10.13
N PHE A 93 10.80 -3.76 9.72
CA PHE A 93 11.48 -4.90 10.33
C PHE A 93 12.92 -4.56 10.71
N GLY A 94 13.47 -5.27 11.69
CA GLY A 94 14.84 -5.02 12.13
C GLY A 94 15.35 -6.02 13.15
N THR A 95 16.62 -5.86 13.53
CA THR A 95 17.30 -6.74 14.50
C THR A 95 17.22 -6.24 15.93
N THR A 96 16.94 -4.95 16.11
CA THR A 96 16.78 -4.33 17.43
C THR A 96 15.46 -3.56 17.54
N LYS A 97 14.90 -3.54 18.75
CA LYS A 97 13.67 -2.80 19.04
C LYS A 97 13.84 -1.28 18.87
N ALA A 98 15.04 -0.78 19.12
CA ALA A 98 15.37 0.65 18.97
C ALA A 98 15.28 1.08 17.51
N GLU A 99 15.93 0.35 16.59
CA GLU A 99 15.89 0.65 15.14
C GLU A 99 14.46 0.63 14.60
N CYS A 100 13.69 -0.42 14.95
CA CYS A 100 12.31 -0.52 14.50
C CYS A 100 11.47 0.67 14.99
N THR A 101 11.64 1.10 16.25
CA THR A 101 10.87 2.24 16.80
C THR A 101 11.25 3.57 16.13
N SER A 102 12.54 3.80 15.87
CA SER A 102 13.00 5.03 15.20
C SER A 102 12.51 5.14 13.75
N THR A 103 12.49 4.04 13.00
CA THR A 103 12.00 4.05 11.61
C THR A 103 10.49 4.23 11.55
N ASN A 104 9.72 3.66 12.48
CA ASN A 104 8.28 3.89 12.57
C ASN A 104 7.95 5.38 12.80
N LEU A 105 8.71 6.06 13.66
CA LEU A 105 8.51 7.50 13.92
C LEU A 105 8.81 8.36 12.68
N GLN A 106 9.83 7.99 11.89
CA GLN A 106 10.13 8.70 10.65
C GLN A 106 9.04 8.52 9.59
N LEU A 107 8.41 7.34 9.53
CA LEU A 107 7.30 7.07 8.62
C LEU A 107 5.99 7.73 9.07
N SER A 108 5.79 7.99 10.36
CA SER A 108 4.60 8.71 10.84
C SER A 108 4.64 10.22 10.57
N ASP A 109 5.83 10.77 10.37
CA ASP A 109 6.05 12.21 10.13
C ASP A 109 6.11 12.58 8.64
N ALA A 110 6.04 11.59 7.74
CA ALA A 110 6.09 11.75 6.27
C ALA A 110 4.69 11.75 5.65
#